data_AF-A0A1P8WRX4-F1
#
_entry.id   AF-A0A1P8WRX4-F1
#
_cell.length_a   1.000
_cell.length_b   1.000
_cell.length_c   1.000
_cell.angle_alpha   90.00
_cell.angle_beta   90.00
_cell.angle_gamma   90.00
#
_symmetry.space_group_name_H-M   'P 1'
#
loop_
_entity.id
_entity.type
_entity.pdbx_description
1 polymer ?
#
loop_
_entity_poly.entity_id
_entity_poly.type
_entity_poly.pdbx_seq_one_letter_code
_entity_poly.pdbx_strand_id
1 'polypeptide(L)'
;MKTPANIRVHKDDGILELVWADDDVSQIPFRAIRQDCRCAACVDEFTGRQVLDKESVPETIAPEDVSLTGNYALKIRWSDSHDSGLFTWDHLRSIADRLGESASAT
;
A
#
# COMPACT_ATOMS: atom_id res chain seq x y z
N MET A 1 0.97 16.15 -4.55
CA MET A 1 1.63 14.85 -4.60
C MET A 1 3.00 14.98 -3.96
N LYS A 2 3.18 14.45 -2.75
CA LYS A 2 4.49 14.35 -2.11
C LYS A 2 5.16 13.08 -2.59
N THR A 3 6.35 13.16 -3.15
CA THR A 3 7.15 11.97 -3.54
C THR A 3 8.07 11.61 -2.37
N PRO A 4 8.19 10.34 -1.99
CA PRO A 4 9.13 9.94 -0.95
C PRO A 4 10.58 10.14 -1.41
N ALA A 5 11.42 10.64 -0.51
CA ALA A 5 12.87 10.73 -0.71
C ALA A 5 13.57 9.37 -0.55
N ASN A 6 12.97 8.45 0.20
CA ASN A 6 13.49 7.09 0.34
C ASN A 6 12.35 6.07 0.44
N ILE A 7 12.59 4.87 -0.11
CA ILE A 7 11.65 3.75 -0.10
C ILE A 7 12.42 2.53 0.40
N ARG A 8 11.94 1.91 1.47
CA ARG A 8 12.56 0.70 2.05
C ARG A 8 11.50 -0.39 2.24
N VAL A 9 11.88 -1.61 1.88
CA VAL A 9 11.01 -2.80 2.01
C VAL A 9 11.60 -3.69 3.09
N HIS A 10 10.99 -3.67 4.27
CA HIS A 10 11.39 -4.48 5.42
C HIS A 10 10.61 -5.80 5.37
N LYS A 11 11.14 -6.77 4.62
CA LYS A 11 10.45 -8.03 4.35
C LYS A 11 10.17 -8.85 5.62
N ASP A 12 11.16 -8.93 6.50
CA ASP A 12 11.05 -9.70 7.75
C ASP A 12 10.02 -9.08 8.71
N ASP A 13 9.89 -7.76 8.70
CA ASP A 13 8.92 -7.02 9.52
C ASP A 13 7.53 -6.90 8.86
N GLY A 14 7.40 -7.21 7.57
CA GLY A 14 6.16 -7.04 6.82
C GLY A 14 5.80 -5.57 6.54
N ILE A 15 6.79 -4.67 6.51
CA ILE A 15 6.59 -3.21 6.44
C ILE A 15 7.16 -2.61 5.15
N LEU A 16 6.39 -1.73 4.51
CA LEU A 16 6.89 -0.72 3.57
C LEU A 16 7.13 0.58 4.33
N GLU A 17 8.37 1.07 4.31
CA GLU A 17 8.73 2.37 4.86
C GLU A 17 8.91 3.39 3.74
N LEU A 18 8.26 4.54 3.88
CA LEU A 18 8.39 5.70 3.01
C LEU A 18 8.89 6.88 3.85
N VAL A 19 10.06 7.41 3.49
CA VAL A 19 10.58 8.66 4.06
C VAL A 19 10.25 9.78 3.11
N TRP A 20 9.49 10.76 3.57
CA TRP A 20 9.03 11.91 2.78
C TRP A 20 10.07 13.03 2.77
N ALA A 21 9.94 13.97 1.83
CA ALA A 21 10.90 15.07 1.68
C ALA A 21 10.89 16.08 2.86
N ASP A 22 9.86 16.03 3.70
CA ASP A 22 9.68 16.79 4.93
C ASP A 22 10.07 15.98 6.19
N ASP A 23 10.87 14.92 6.02
CA ASP A 23 11.33 14.01 7.08
C ASP A 23 10.23 13.21 7.80
N ASP A 24 8.96 13.36 7.40
CA ASP A 24 7.90 12.47 7.83
C ASP A 24 8.21 11.03 7.40
N VAL A 25 7.81 10.06 8.23
CA VAL A 25 7.97 8.64 7.94
C VAL A 25 6.62 7.94 7.97
N SER A 26 6.30 7.18 6.92
CA SER A 26 5.16 6.29 6.89
C SER A 26 5.62 4.83 6.90
N GLN A 27 5.24 4.09 7.93
CA GLN A 27 5.44 2.64 8.02
C GLN A 27 4.10 1.95 7.80
N ILE A 28 3.99 1.21 6.70
CA ILE A 28 2.72 0.64 6.25
C ILE A 28 2.86 -0.88 6.15
N PRO A 29 2.03 -1.67 6.87
CA PRO A 29 2.01 -3.11 6.73
C PRO A 29 1.65 -3.53 5.30
N PHE A 30 2.35 -4.53 4.75
CA PHE A 30 2.08 -5.08 3.43
C PHE A 30 0.62 -5.49 3.25
N ARG A 31 0.05 -6.12 4.28
CA ARG A 31 -1.37 -6.52 4.29
C ARG A 31 -2.31 -5.33 4.12
N ALA A 32 -2.05 -4.23 4.82
CA ALA A 32 -2.86 -3.02 4.72
C ALA A 32 -2.80 -2.43 3.30
N ILE A 33 -1.62 -2.43 2.66
CA ILE A 33 -1.45 -1.99 1.27
C ILE A 33 -2.30 -2.88 0.34
N ARG A 34 -2.16 -4.21 0.45
CA ARG A 34 -2.89 -5.16 -0.40
C ARG A 34 -4.41 -5.10 -0.21
N GLN A 35 -4.89 -4.91 1.02
CA GLN A 35 -6.31 -4.75 1.37
C GLN A 35 -6.93 -3.48 0.80
N ASP A 36 -6.12 -2.45 0.56
CA ASP A 36 -6.55 -1.18 -0.02
C ASP A 36 -6.16 -1.06 -1.51
N CYS A 37 -5.95 -2.19 -2.19
CA CYS A 37 -5.71 -2.22 -3.63
C CYS A 37 -6.88 -1.60 -4.40
N ARG A 38 -6.58 -0.72 -5.35
CA ARG A 38 -7.57 0.01 -6.18
C ARG A 38 -7.56 -0.37 -7.67
N CYS A 39 -7.06 -1.56 -8.01
CA CYS A 39 -7.16 -2.06 -9.38
C CYS A 39 -8.61 -2.47 -9.71
N ALA A 40 -8.90 -2.66 -10.99
CA ALA A 40 -10.22 -3.06 -11.49
C ALA A 40 -10.74 -4.41 -10.94
N ALA A 41 -9.84 -5.27 -10.43
CA ALA A 41 -10.22 -6.52 -9.78
C ALA A 41 -10.58 -6.35 -8.30
N CYS A 42 -10.18 -5.24 -7.68
CA CYS A 42 -10.38 -4.98 -6.25
C CYS A 42 -11.40 -3.87 -5.97
N VAL A 43 -11.67 -3.01 -6.96
CA VAL A 43 -12.64 -1.92 -6.89
C VAL A 43 -13.54 -1.97 -8.10
N ASP A 44 -14.84 -1.84 -7.87
CA ASP A 44 -15.83 -1.69 -8.94
C ASP A 44 -15.65 -0.33 -9.63
N GLU A 45 -15.37 -0.33 -10.93
CA GLU A 45 -14.99 0.88 -11.69
C GLU A 45 -16.11 1.93 -11.79
N PHE A 46 -17.38 1.51 -11.67
CA PHE A 46 -18.53 2.41 -11.82
C PHE A 46 -18.95 3.04 -10.50
N THR A 47 -18.85 2.29 -9.41
CA THR A 47 -19.30 2.72 -8.07
C THR A 47 -18.15 3.17 -7.18
N GLY A 48 -16.90 2.82 -7.52
CA GLY A 48 -15.73 3.06 -6.69
C GLY A 48 -15.71 2.23 -5.40
N ARG A 49 -16.63 1.26 -5.25
CA ARG A 49 -16.73 0.44 -4.04
C ARG A 49 -15.63 -0.64 -4.03
N GLN A 50 -14.97 -0.81 -2.89
CA GLN A 50 -14.07 -1.95 -2.66
C GLN A 50 -14.87 -3.25 -2.76
N VAL A 51 -14.51 -4.11 -3.72
CA VAL A 51 -15.10 -5.45 -3.92
C VAL A 51 -14.19 -6.56 -3.41
N LEU A 52 -12.90 -6.28 -3.22
CA LEU A 52 -11.98 -7.15 -2.50
C LEU A 52 -12.50 -7.40 -1.08
N ASP A 53 -12.70 -8.67 -0.73
CA ASP A 53 -12.87 -9.06 0.66
C ASP A 53 -11.53 -8.88 1.41
N LYS A 54 -11.48 -7.94 2.35
CA LYS A 54 -10.26 -7.62 3.10
C LYS A 54 -9.78 -8.78 3.96
N GLU A 55 -10.69 -9.64 4.42
CA GLU A 55 -10.34 -10.82 5.23
C GLU A 55 -9.71 -11.94 4.39
N SER A 56 -10.00 -11.97 3.09
CA SER A 56 -9.39 -12.93 2.16
C SER A 56 -7.89 -12.67 1.91
N VAL A 57 -7.38 -11.49 2.26
CA VAL A 57 -5.96 -11.16 2.11
C VAL A 57 -5.15 -11.89 3.20
N PRO A 58 -4.18 -12.77 2.83
CA PRO A 58 -3.41 -13.54 3.80
C PRO A 58 -2.62 -12.65 4.77
N GLU A 59 -2.53 -13.06 6.04
CA GLU A 59 -1.65 -12.41 7.03
C GLU A 59 -0.17 -12.48 6.64
N THR A 60 0.21 -13.53 5.89
CA THR A 60 1.57 -13.75 5.40
C THR A 60 1.84 -13.11 4.04
N ILE A 61 0.95 -12.22 3.56
CA ILE A 61 1.12 -11.60 2.24
C ILE A 61 2.43 -10.80 2.19
N ALA A 62 3.21 -11.03 1.14
CA ALA A 62 4.48 -10.36 0.93
C ALA A 62 4.62 -9.90 -0.53
N PRO A 63 5.38 -8.82 -0.78
CA PRO A 63 5.72 -8.41 -2.13
C PRO A 63 6.79 -9.35 -2.71
N GLU A 64 6.49 -9.92 -3.86
CA GLU A 64 7.44 -10.67 -4.69
C GLU A 64 8.30 -9.74 -5.54
N ASP A 65 7.73 -8.60 -5.97
CA ASP A 65 8.41 -7.52 -6.68
C ASP A 65 7.81 -6.17 -6.30
N VAL A 66 8.66 -5.14 -6.24
CA VAL A 66 8.28 -3.75 -6.02
C VAL A 66 9.04 -2.89 -7.01
N SER A 67 8.32 -2.20 -7.88
CA SER A 67 8.91 -1.36 -8.92
C SER A 67 8.26 0.02 -8.96
N LEU A 68 9.07 1.03 -9.29
CA LEU A 68 8.57 2.38 -9.53
C LEU A 68 7.80 2.43 -10.85
N THR A 69 6.63 3.05 -10.82
CA THR A 69 5.88 3.42 -12.03
C THR A 69 5.95 4.93 -12.21
N GLY A 70 6.82 5.36 -13.12
CA GLY A 70 7.15 6.78 -13.27
C GLY A 70 7.65 7.38 -11.95
N ASN A 71 7.21 8.61 -11.66
CA ASN A 71 7.55 9.33 -10.43
C ASN A 71 6.38 9.44 -9.43
N TYR A 72 5.32 8.62 -9.57
CA TYR A 72 4.06 8.85 -8.85
C TYR A 72 3.51 7.64 -8.08
N ALA A 73 4.02 6.43 -8.32
CA ALA A 73 3.47 5.22 -7.73
C ALA A 73 4.48 4.06 -7.63
N LEU A 74 4.12 3.08 -6.81
CA LEU A 74 4.66 1.72 -6.86
C LEU A 74 3.71 0.79 -7.62
N LYS A 75 4.29 -0.09 -8.43
CA LYS A 75 3.66 -1.35 -8.83
C LYS A 75 4.20 -2.44 -7.91
N ILE A 76 3.29 -3.25 -7.35
CA ILE A 76 3.66 -4.34 -6.44
C ILE A 76 3.05 -5.63 -6.98
N ARG A 77 3.90 -6.65 -7.12
CA ARG A 77 3.47 -8.02 -7.35
C ARG A 77 3.44 -8.75 -6.02
N TRP A 78 2.31 -9.35 -5.70
CA TRP A 78 2.02 -9.96 -4.42
C TRP A 78 2.12 -11.49 -4.49
N SER A 79 2.43 -12.11 -3.36
CA SER A 79 2.54 -13.57 -3.22
C SER A 79 1.20 -14.33 -3.41
N ASP A 80 0.06 -13.62 -3.44
CA ASP A 80 -1.25 -14.16 -3.80
C ASP A 80 -1.50 -14.11 -5.33
N SER A 81 -0.44 -13.96 -6.13
CA SER A 81 -0.42 -13.79 -7.59
C SER A 81 -1.01 -12.48 -8.12
N HIS A 82 -1.45 -11.56 -7.25
CA HIS A 82 -2.02 -10.29 -7.69
C HIS A 82 -0.93 -9.29 -8.12
N ASP A 83 -1.06 -8.67 -9.30
CA ASP A 83 0.02 -7.88 -9.90
C ASP A 83 -0.43 -6.59 -10.63
N SER A 84 -1.73 -6.29 -10.63
CA SER A 84 -2.32 -5.17 -11.38
C SER A 84 -2.48 -3.88 -10.55
N GLY A 85 -2.15 -3.93 -9.26
CA GLY A 85 -2.26 -2.78 -8.35
C GLY A 85 -1.20 -1.71 -8.61
N LEU A 86 -1.65 -0.45 -8.72
CA LEU A 86 -0.80 0.73 -8.68
C LEU A 86 -1.08 1.52 -7.40
N PHE A 87 -0.03 1.74 -6.61
CA PHE A 87 -0.08 2.38 -5.31
C PHE A 87 0.57 3.76 -5.42
N THR A 88 -0.24 4.78 -5.67
CA THR A 88 0.24 6.16 -5.77
C THR A 88 0.78 6.65 -4.42
N TRP A 89 1.66 7.65 -4.43
CA TRP A 89 2.19 8.23 -3.20
C TRP A 89 1.10 8.78 -2.29
N ASP A 90 0.14 9.51 -2.87
CA ASP A 90 -0.98 10.06 -2.11
C ASP A 90 -1.88 8.94 -1.53
N HIS A 91 -2.01 7.80 -2.23
CA HIS A 91 -2.74 6.64 -1.71
C HIS A 91 -2.02 5.96 -0.56
N LEU A 92 -0.71 5.69 -0.70
CA LEU A 92 0.11 5.10 0.37
C LEU A 92 0.13 6.00 1.61
N ARG A 93 0.26 7.33 1.43
CA ARG A 93 0.16 8.29 2.53
C ARG A 93 -1.19 8.20 3.22
N SER A 94 -2.28 8.16 2.44
CA SER A 94 -3.64 8.03 2.99
C SER A 94 -3.86 6.74 3.77
N ILE A 95 -3.25 5.61 3.38
CA ILE A 95 -3.28 4.37 4.15
C ILE A 95 -2.56 4.57 5.49
N ALA A 96 -1.36 5.17 5.46
CA ALA A 96 -0.56 5.42 6.67
C ALA A 96 -1.29 6.33 7.66
N ASP A 97 -1.89 7.42 7.18
CA ASP A 97 -2.62 8.38 8.01
C ASP A 97 -3.80 7.68 8.73
N ARG A 98 -4.59 6.87 8.02
CA ARG A 98 -5.71 6.10 8.62
C ARG A 98 -5.25 5.08 9.67
N LEU A 99 -4.07 4.49 9.50
CA LEU A 99 -3.49 3.57 10.49
C LEU A 99 -3.06 4.33 11.76
N GLY A 100 -2.47 5.52 11.61
CA GLY A 100 -2.09 6.38 12.74
C GLY A 100 -3.28 6.90 13.55
N GLU A 101 -4.38 7.24 12.87
CA GLU A 101 -5.65 7.62 13.52
C GLU A 101 -6.26 6.45 14.30
N SER A 102 -6.22 5.25 13.74
CA SER A 102 -6.75 4.03 14.38
C SER A 102 -5.96 3.62 15.63
N ALA A 103 -4.65 3.87 15.65
CA ALA A 103 -3.79 3.61 16.80
C ALA A 103 -3.97 4.62 17.95
N SER A 104 -4.46 5.83 17.65
CA SER A 104 -4.66 6.91 18.63
C SER A 104 -6.05 6.91 19.27
N ALA A 105 -6.96 6.03 18.82
CA ALA A 105 -8.36 5.97 19.25
C ALA A 105 -8.65 4.86 20.29
N THR A 106 -7.63 4.31 20.96
CA THR A 106 -7.74 3.32 22.05
C THR A 106 -7.21 3.90 23.34
#